data_AF-A0A955L8J7-F1
#
_entry.id   AF-A0A955L8J7-F1
#
_cell.length_a   1.000
_cell.length_b   1.000
_cell.length_c   1.000
_cell.angle_alpha   90.00
_cell.angle_beta   90.00
_cell.angle_gamma   90.00
#
_symmetry.space_group_name_H-M   'P 1'
#
loop_
_entity.id
_entity.type
_entity.pdbx_description
1 polymer ?
#
loop_
_entity_poly.entity_id
_entity_poly.type
_entity_poly.pdbx_seq_one_letter_code
_entity_poly.pdbx_strand_id
1 'polypeptide(L)'
;MGKKLKLLIIGMLSLLVPILLAFAISLSLSNNRELGRDTSAAASTTMKLITYNVLGIGLDSRIQEIADYIEKESPDVIALQEMHWEDNQNRLKTALESRGLEYYSVQNAH
;
A
#
# COMPACT_ATOMS: atom_id res chain seq x y z
N MET A 1 39.21 -48.46 0.00
CA MET A 1 37.88 -48.32 -0.62
C MET A 1 37.38 -46.88 -0.43
N GLY A 2 37.59 -45.90 -1.30
CA GLY A 2 38.40 -45.72 -2.50
C GLY A 2 38.01 -44.33 -3.01
N LYS A 3 38.90 -43.33 -2.94
CA LYS A 3 38.61 -41.90 -3.21
C LYS A 3 37.81 -41.65 -4.51
N LYS A 4 37.89 -42.57 -5.48
CA LYS A 4 37.11 -42.59 -6.73
C LYS A 4 35.59 -42.69 -6.54
N LEU A 5 35.09 -43.43 -5.53
CA LEU A 5 33.65 -43.58 -5.27
C LEU A 5 33.00 -42.29 -4.73
N LYS A 6 33.73 -41.56 -3.87
CA LYS A 6 33.28 -40.25 -3.38
C LYS A 6 33.20 -39.21 -4.49
N LEU A 7 34.15 -39.23 -5.43
CA LEU A 7 34.17 -38.31 -6.57
C LEU A 7 33.01 -38.56 -7.54
N LEU A 8 32.65 -39.83 -7.76
CA LEU A 8 31.50 -40.21 -8.59
C LEU A 8 30.18 -39.73 -7.99
N ILE A 9 30.00 -39.86 -6.67
CA ILE A 9 28.79 -39.42 -5.96
C ILE A 9 28.65 -37.89 -5.99
N ILE A 10 29.74 -37.15 -5.77
CA ILE A 10 29.74 -35.68 -5.85
C ILE A 10 29.42 -35.23 -7.29
N GLY A 11 29.99 -35.89 -8.30
CA GLY A 11 29.68 -35.63 -9.70
C GLY A 11 28.20 -35.87 -10.01
N MET A 12 27.63 -36.98 -9.56
CA MET A 12 26.20 -37.27 -9.75
C MET A 12 25.29 -36.31 -8.99
N LEU A 13 25.63 -35.92 -7.75
CA LEU A 13 24.86 -34.89 -7.01
C LEU A 13 24.91 -33.53 -7.72
N SER A 14 26.07 -33.16 -8.28
CA SER A 14 26.22 -31.87 -8.98
C SER A 14 25.36 -31.76 -10.24
N LEU A 15 25.02 -32.89 -10.87
CA LEU A 15 24.12 -32.95 -12.01
C LEU A 15 22.65 -33.04 -11.58
N LEU A 16 22.35 -33.71 -10.46
CA LEU A 16 20.97 -33.91 -10.01
C LEU A 16 20.34 -32.63 -9.43
N VAL A 17 21.12 -31.85 -8.68
CA VAL A 17 20.67 -30.59 -8.04
C VAL A 17 20.13 -29.57 -9.04
N PRO A 18 20.83 -29.22 -10.15
CA PRO A 18 20.31 -28.24 -11.11
C PRO A 18 19.09 -28.75 -11.87
N ILE A 19 18.97 -30.07 -12.10
CA ILE A 19 17.79 -30.66 -12.76
C ILE A 19 16.56 -30.52 -11.86
N LEU A 20 16.68 -30.88 -10.58
CA LEU A 20 15.58 -30.72 -9.61
C LEU A 20 15.19 -29.25 -9.43
N LEU A 21 16.18 -28.35 -9.42
CA LEU A 21 15.92 -26.91 -9.35
C LEU A 21 15.18 -26.39 -10.60
N ALA A 22 15.60 -26.80 -11.79
CA ALA A 22 14.92 -26.41 -13.04
C ALA A 22 13.49 -26.96 -13.13
N PHE A 23 13.25 -28.18 -12.64
CA PHE A 23 11.91 -28.77 -12.58
C PHE A 23 11.02 -28.03 -11.57
N ALA A 24 11.53 -27.70 -10.38
CA ALA A 24 10.80 -26.93 -9.38
C ALA A 24 10.42 -25.54 -9.90
N ILE A 25 11.35 -24.84 -10.56
CA ILE A 25 11.08 -23.54 -11.18
C ILE A 25 10.01 -23.69 -12.28
N SER A 26 10.10 -24.72 -13.12
CA SER A 26 9.13 -24.97 -14.19
C SER A 26 7.73 -25.29 -13.66
N LEU A 27 7.63 -26.07 -12.56
CA LEU A 27 6.37 -26.36 -11.87
C LEU A 27 5.78 -25.09 -11.23
N SER A 28 6.60 -24.28 -10.55
CA SER A 28 6.19 -22.98 -10.02
C SER A 28 5.74 -22.03 -11.12
N LEU A 29 6.41 -22.00 -12.28
CA LEU A 29 6.04 -21.14 -13.41
C LEU A 29 4.76 -21.60 -14.10
N SER A 30 4.53 -22.93 -14.17
CA SER A 30 3.28 -23.50 -14.68
C SER A 30 2.09 -23.15 -13.78
N ASN A 31 2.24 -23.31 -12.47
CA ASN A 31 1.20 -22.95 -11.50
C ASN A 31 0.90 -21.44 -11.51
N ASN A 32 1.90 -20.60 -11.74
CA ASN A 32 1.71 -19.14 -11.84
C ASN A 32 1.10 -18.70 -13.18
N ARG A 33 1.22 -19.51 -14.24
CA ARG A 33 0.66 -19.19 -15.57
C ARG A 33 -0.85 -19.41 -15.62
N GLU A 34 -1.38 -20.40 -14.91
CA GLU A 34 -2.83 -20.60 -14.80
C GLU A 34 -3.50 -19.50 -13.97
N LEU A 35 -2.78 -18.90 -13.02
CA LEU A 35 -3.27 -17.76 -12.22
C LEU A 35 -3.34 -16.43 -13.00
N GLY A 36 -2.79 -16.37 -14.22
CA GLY A 36 -2.72 -15.16 -15.04
C GLY A 36 -3.79 -15.05 -16.14
N ARG A 37 -4.68 -16.04 -16.29
CA ARG A 37 -5.66 -16.09 -17.39
C ARG A 37 -7.06 -15.57 -17.02
N ASP A 38 -7.32 -15.31 -15.74
CA ASP A 38 -8.63 -14.86 -15.25
C ASP A 38 -8.64 -13.42 -14.70
N THR A 39 -7.70 -12.55 -15.09
CA THR A 39 -7.90 -11.10 -14.95
C THR A 39 -8.77 -10.59 -16.10
N SER A 40 -9.97 -11.15 -16.22
CA SER A 40 -11.08 -10.55 -16.95
C SER A 40 -11.38 -9.21 -16.31
N ALA A 41 -10.97 -8.12 -16.98
CA ALA A 41 -11.46 -6.76 -16.77
C ALA A 41 -11.89 -6.44 -15.34
N ALA A 42 -10.98 -6.55 -14.36
CA ALA A 42 -11.21 -5.92 -13.08
C ALA A 42 -11.28 -4.42 -13.39
N ALA A 43 -12.45 -3.81 -13.19
CA ALA A 43 -12.57 -2.37 -13.22
C ALA A 43 -11.50 -1.82 -12.28
N SER A 44 -10.48 -1.18 -12.83
CA SER A 44 -9.41 -0.58 -12.04
C SER A 44 -10.03 0.59 -11.29
N THR A 45 -10.52 0.34 -10.08
CA THR A 45 -10.95 1.39 -9.17
C THR A 45 -9.69 2.10 -8.67
N THR A 46 -9.37 3.22 -9.30
CA THR A 46 -8.30 4.11 -8.85
C THR A 46 -8.82 4.92 -7.67
N MET A 47 -8.17 4.80 -6.52
CA MET A 47 -8.44 5.60 -5.32
C MET A 47 -7.36 6.67 -5.15
N LYS A 48 -7.74 7.94 -5.00
CA LYS A 48 -6.87 9.07 -4.71
C LYS A 48 -6.85 9.32 -3.20
N LEU A 49 -5.73 8.98 -2.57
CA LEU A 49 -5.46 9.21 -1.14
C LEU A 49 -4.56 10.44 -0.97
N ILE A 50 -4.93 11.35 -0.07
CA ILE A 50 -4.08 12.46 0.37
C ILE A 50 -3.75 12.31 1.85
N THR A 51 -2.47 12.40 2.18
CA THR A 51 -2.00 12.51 3.57
C THR A 51 -1.44 13.90 3.79
N TYR A 52 -1.98 14.64 4.76
CA TYR A 52 -1.57 16.02 5.04
C TYR A 52 -1.24 16.20 6.52
N ASN A 53 -0.06 16.74 6.82
CA ASN A 53 0.31 17.13 8.17
C ASN A 53 -0.11 18.58 8.39
N VAL A 54 -1.04 18.79 9.32
CA VAL A 54 -1.71 20.08 9.47
C VAL A 54 -0.97 21.06 10.39
N LEU A 55 0.17 20.65 10.99
CA LEU A 55 1.04 21.43 11.89
C LEU A 55 0.25 22.40 12.80
N GLY A 56 -0.03 22.01 14.04
CA GLY A 56 -0.96 22.71 14.93
C GLY A 56 -0.69 24.20 15.25
N ILE A 57 0.41 24.81 14.80
CA ILE A 57 0.69 26.25 14.93
C ILE A 57 0.22 26.99 13.66
N GLY A 58 -0.72 27.92 13.81
CA GLY A 58 -1.24 28.70 12.68
C GLY A 58 -2.30 27.99 11.85
N LEU A 59 -2.85 26.89 12.36
CA LEU A 59 -3.94 26.17 11.71
C LEU A 59 -5.16 27.07 11.49
N ASP A 60 -5.50 27.94 12.44
CA ASP A 60 -6.62 28.86 12.36
C ASP A 60 -6.63 29.76 11.11
N SER A 61 -5.46 30.14 10.60
CA SER A 61 -5.32 30.96 9.38
C SER A 61 -5.23 30.14 8.10
N ARG A 62 -4.97 28.83 8.21
CA ARG A 62 -4.75 27.93 7.06
C ARG A 62 -5.90 26.95 6.82
N ILE A 63 -6.89 26.86 7.70
CA ILE A 63 -8.05 25.98 7.53
C ILE A 63 -8.71 26.15 6.15
N GLN A 64 -8.88 27.39 5.69
CA GLN A 64 -9.47 27.63 4.37
C GLN A 64 -8.54 27.20 3.23
N GLU A 65 -7.24 27.49 3.33
CA GLU A 65 -6.23 27.04 2.36
C GLU A 65 -6.21 25.51 2.23
N ILE A 66 -6.28 24.80 3.37
CA ILE A 66 -6.30 23.34 3.42
C ILE A 66 -7.60 22.80 2.80
N ALA A 67 -8.73 23.41 3.12
CA ALA A 67 -10.01 22.99 2.58
C ALA A 67 -10.11 23.25 1.06
N ASP A 68 -9.60 24.38 0.57
CA ASP A 68 -9.50 24.71 -0.86
C ASP A 68 -8.57 23.74 -1.59
N TYR A 69 -7.43 23.37 -0.97
CA TYR A 69 -6.52 22.37 -1.52
C TYR A 69 -7.20 20.99 -1.65
N ILE A 70 -7.91 20.58 -0.61
CA ILE A 70 -8.67 19.32 -0.60
C ILE A 70 -9.73 19.31 -1.68
N GLU A 71 -10.51 20.39 -1.80
CA GLU A 71 -11.55 20.53 -2.82
C GLU A 71 -10.95 20.43 -4.22
N LYS A 72 -9.90 21.20 -4.48
CA LYS A 72 -9.19 21.21 -5.77
C LYS A 72 -8.67 19.83 -6.14
N GLU A 73 -8.09 19.11 -5.20
CA GLU A 73 -7.53 17.80 -5.46
C GLU A 73 -8.61 16.71 -5.56
N SER A 74 -9.80 16.94 -5.00
CA SER A 74 -10.92 15.98 -5.01
C SER A 74 -10.49 14.54 -4.67
N PRO A 75 -9.80 14.30 -3.53
CA PRO A 75 -9.40 12.96 -3.12
C PRO A 75 -10.60 12.13 -2.68
N ASP A 76 -10.49 10.81 -2.83
CA ASP A 76 -11.48 9.87 -2.30
C ASP A 76 -11.32 9.70 -0.78
N VAL A 77 -10.09 9.81 -0.28
CA VAL A 77 -9.75 9.64 1.14
C VAL A 77 -8.68 10.66 1.55
N ILE A 78 -8.83 11.21 2.75
CA ILE A 78 -7.90 12.20 3.33
C ILE A 78 -7.52 11.76 4.74
N ALA A 79 -6.22 11.72 5.02
CA ALA A 79 -5.68 11.50 6.35
C ALA A 79 -4.97 12.76 6.85
N LEU A 80 -5.47 13.34 7.94
CA LEU A 80 -4.95 14.56 8.55
C LEU A 80 -4.19 14.23 9.85
N GLN A 81 -2.97 14.75 10.00
CA GLN A 81 -2.08 14.48 11.14
C GLN A 81 -1.79 15.74 11.96
N GLU A 82 -1.42 15.58 13.23
CA GLU A 82 -1.04 16.67 14.16
C GLU A 82 -2.14 17.70 14.45
N MET A 83 -3.40 17.26 14.40
CA MET A 83 -4.54 18.12 14.69
C MET A 83 -4.83 18.14 16.21
N HIS A 84 -4.00 18.88 16.94
CA HIS A 84 -3.96 18.84 18.41
C HIS A 84 -5.06 19.64 19.13
N TRP A 85 -5.76 20.55 18.44
CA TRP A 85 -6.76 21.44 19.03
C TRP A 85 -8.17 21.09 18.56
N GLU A 86 -9.08 20.82 19.50
CA GLU A 86 -10.47 20.45 19.22
C GLU A 86 -11.22 21.51 18.41
N ASP A 87 -11.01 22.79 18.71
CA ASP A 87 -11.58 23.90 17.94
C ASP A 87 -11.15 23.88 16.47
N ASN A 88 -9.89 23.55 16.20
CA ASN A 88 -9.39 23.44 14.83
C ASN A 88 -9.97 22.22 14.09
N GLN A 89 -10.17 21.10 14.81
CA GLN A 89 -10.87 19.94 14.26
C GLN A 89 -12.31 20.30 13.87
N ASN A 90 -13.04 21.00 14.75
CA ASN A 90 -14.42 21.40 14.51
C ASN A 90 -14.55 22.40 13.35
N ARG A 91 -13.64 23.37 13.26
CA ARG A 91 -13.61 24.35 12.17
C ARG A 91 -13.29 23.71 10.82
N LEU A 92 -12.30 22.81 10.78
CA LEU A 92 -11.95 22.10 9.54
C LEU A 92 -13.05 21.12 9.13
N LYS A 93 -13.63 20.39 10.10
CA LYS A 93 -14.82 19.56 9.88
C LYS A 93 -15.94 20.36 9.22
N THR A 94 -16.30 21.52 9.79
CA THR A 94 -17.34 22.40 9.24
C THR A 94 -17.01 22.83 7.80
N ALA A 95 -15.74 23.17 7.53
CA ALA A 95 -15.29 23.58 6.21
C ALA A 95 -15.32 22.44 5.17
N LEU A 96 -15.09 21.19 5.59
CA LEU A 96 -15.17 20.01 4.73
C LEU A 96 -16.63 19.60 4.49
N GLU A 97 -17.46 19.60 5.53
CA GLU A 97 -18.89 19.28 5.44
C GLU A 97 -19.63 20.30 4.56
N SER A 98 -19.28 21.59 4.61
CA SER A 98 -19.86 22.60 3.72
C SER A 98 -19.55 22.36 2.24
N ARG A 99 -18.54 21.52 1.95
CA ARG A 99 -18.13 21.11 0.60
C ARG A 99 -18.63 19.70 0.23
N GLY A 100 -19.49 19.11 1.06
CA GLY A 100 -20.09 17.79 0.82
C GLY A 100 -19.18 16.60 1.15
N LEU A 101 -18.07 16.83 1.86
CA LEU A 101 -17.17 15.77 2.29
C LEU A 101 -17.57 15.25 3.68
N GLU A 102 -17.59 13.94 3.85
CA GLU A 102 -17.79 13.32 5.16
C GLU A 102 -16.47 13.30 5.94
N TYR A 103 -16.52 13.79 7.19
CA TYR A 103 -15.36 13.86 8.05
C TYR A 103 -15.45 12.85 9.20
N TYR A 104 -14.42 12.01 9.34
CA TYR A 104 -14.29 11.04 10.42
C TYR A 104 -13.00 11.33 11.21
N SER A 105 -13.12 11.48 12.53
CA SER A 105 -11.97 11.64 13.43
C SER A 105 -11.76 10.35 14.20
N VAL A 106 -10.54 9.82 14.17
CA VAL A 106 -10.11 8.73 15.05
C VAL A 106 -9.39 9.36 16.23
N GLN A 107 -10.11 9.59 17.33
CA GLN A 107 -9.48 9.92 18.60
C GLN A 107 -8.96 8.62 19.23
N ASN A 108 -7.65 8.52 19.43
CA ASN A 108 -7.11 7.45 20.27
C ASN A 108 -7.66 7.66 21.68
N ALA A 109 -8.54 6.75 22.12
CA ALA A 109 -8.96 6.69 23.51
C ALA A 109 -7.72 6.36 24.37
N HIS A 110 -7.23 7.35 25.11
CA HIS A 110 -6.22 7.20 26.15
C HIS A 110 -6.85 7.43 27.51
#